data_AF-A0A510UDD0-F1
#
_entry.id   AF-A0A510UDD0-F1
#
_cell.length_a   1.000
_cell.length_b   1.000
_cell.length_c   1.000
_cell.angle_alpha   90.00
_cell.angle_beta   90.00
_cell.angle_gamma   90.00
#
_symmetry.space_group_name_H-M   'P 1'
#
loop_
_entity.id
_entity.type
_entity.pdbx_description
1 polymer ?
#
loop_
_entity_poly.entity_id
_entity_poly.type
_entity_poly.pdbx_seq_one_letter_code
_entity_poly.pdbx_strand_id
1 'polypeptide(L)'
;MNKNEMTFHLLSKALSDAILTGENQIFLSENRLERDALWERGLYLARFFCAATIVDRIIELANGAKLIFVLADSRTIAGYSGNAYALNCFDETNFSHVMSLMTGWTALKKHRAVFFSVDEN
;
A
#
# COMPACT_ATOMS: atom_id res chain seq x y z
N MET A 1 19.58 -5.00 -0.77
CA MET A 1 18.38 -4.82 -1.60
C MET A 1 18.07 -3.34 -1.63
N ASN A 2 18.02 -2.72 -2.80
CA ASN A 2 17.79 -1.27 -2.92
C ASN A 2 16.29 -0.92 -2.81
N LYS A 3 15.96 0.39 -2.71
CA LYS A 3 14.57 0.92 -2.60
C LYS A 3 13.63 0.33 -3.66
N ASN A 4 14.10 0.22 -4.90
CA ASN A 4 13.29 -0.29 -6.00
C ASN A 4 13.02 -1.79 -5.87
N GLU A 5 14.05 -2.59 -5.58
CA GLU A 5 13.91 -4.04 -5.39
C GLU A 5 12.95 -4.37 -4.24
N MET A 6 13.03 -3.65 -3.12
CA MET A 6 12.09 -3.85 -2.02
C MET A 6 10.67 -3.47 -2.42
N THR A 7 10.50 -2.34 -3.11
CA THR A 7 9.19 -1.88 -3.56
C THR A 7 8.51 -2.93 -4.45
N PHE A 8 9.25 -3.48 -5.44
CA PHE A 8 8.73 -4.55 -6.28
C PHE A 8 8.43 -5.83 -5.51
N HIS A 9 9.28 -6.22 -4.56
CA HIS A 9 9.04 -7.39 -3.73
C HIS A 9 7.75 -7.25 -2.91
N LEU A 10 7.56 -6.11 -2.23
CA LEU A 10 6.38 -5.88 -1.39
C LEU A 10 5.10 -5.73 -2.21
N LEU A 11 5.14 -5.03 -3.35
CA LEU A 11 3.99 -4.96 -4.25
C LEU A 11 3.60 -6.33 -4.79
N SER A 12 4.59 -7.14 -5.20
CA SER A 12 4.33 -8.50 -5.71
C SER A 12 3.73 -9.39 -4.63
N LYS A 13 4.26 -9.31 -3.40
CA LYS A 13 3.71 -10.02 -2.25
C LYS A 13 2.29 -9.58 -1.93
N ALA A 14 2.04 -8.28 -1.88
CA ALA A 14 0.72 -7.73 -1.61
C ALA A 14 -0.29 -8.14 -2.69
N LEU A 15 0.08 -8.08 -3.97
CA LEU A 15 -0.77 -8.53 -5.07
C LEU A 15 -1.09 -10.02 -4.95
N SER A 16 -0.11 -10.88 -4.66
CA SER A 16 -0.33 -12.30 -4.41
C SER A 16 -1.29 -12.53 -3.24
N ASP A 17 -1.06 -11.85 -2.12
CA ASP A 17 -1.93 -11.94 -0.94
C ASP A 17 -3.37 -11.47 -1.27
N ALA A 18 -3.54 -10.39 -2.04
CA ALA A 18 -4.84 -9.90 -2.48
C ALA A 18 -5.57 -10.92 -3.37
N ILE A 19 -4.87 -11.53 -4.32
CA ILE A 19 -5.41 -12.56 -5.21
C ILE A 19 -5.86 -13.78 -4.40
N LEU A 20 -5.04 -14.25 -3.46
CA LEU A 20 -5.27 -15.48 -2.71
C LEU A 20 -6.33 -15.33 -1.60
N THR A 21 -6.42 -14.15 -0.98
CA THR A 21 -7.22 -13.98 0.25
C THR A 21 -8.47 -13.11 0.07
N GLY A 22 -8.53 -12.30 -0.99
CA GLY A 22 -9.60 -11.32 -1.15
C GLY A 22 -9.45 -10.08 -0.26
N GLU A 23 -8.38 -9.97 0.54
CA GLU A 23 -8.16 -8.85 1.45
C GLU A 23 -7.53 -7.66 0.73
N ASN A 24 -7.87 -6.44 1.17
CA ASN A 24 -7.30 -5.22 0.62
C ASN A 24 -5.85 -5.02 1.06
N GLN A 25 -5.10 -4.31 0.21
CA GLN A 25 -3.71 -3.94 0.45
C GLN A 25 -3.58 -2.43 0.32
N ILE A 26 -3.11 -1.76 1.37
CA ILE A 26 -3.12 -0.30 1.49
C ILE A 26 -1.67 0.17 1.55
N PHE A 27 -1.28 1.01 0.61
CA PHE A 27 0.05 1.59 0.50
C PHE A 27 0.00 3.06 0.87
N LEU A 28 0.72 3.42 1.93
CA LEU A 28 0.91 4.78 2.37
C LEU A 28 2.15 5.38 1.69
N SER A 29 2.02 6.60 1.22
CA SER A 29 3.10 7.38 0.62
C SER A 29 3.17 8.76 1.23
N GLU A 30 4.37 9.33 1.25
CA GLU A 30 4.62 10.65 1.84
C GLU A 30 4.01 11.76 0.98
N ASN A 31 4.21 11.65 -0.34
CA ASN A 31 3.80 12.68 -1.29
C ASN A 31 3.17 12.09 -2.55
N ARG A 32 2.58 12.96 -3.36
CA ARG A 32 1.87 12.59 -4.60
C ARG A 32 2.76 11.89 -5.62
N LEU A 33 4.01 12.34 -5.75
CA LEU A 33 4.95 11.79 -6.72
C LEU A 33 5.28 10.33 -6.38
N GLU A 34 5.60 10.05 -5.11
CA GLU A 34 5.88 8.69 -4.66
C GLU A 34 4.65 7.80 -4.73
N ARG A 35 3.47 8.30 -4.33
CA ARG A 35 2.20 7.55 -4.45
C ARG A 35 1.92 7.14 -5.88
N ASP A 36 2.05 8.07 -6.81
CA ASP A 36 1.75 7.83 -8.23
C ASP A 36 2.76 6.86 -8.83
N ALA A 37 4.04 7.02 -8.51
CA ALA A 37 5.10 6.10 -8.91
C ALA A 37 4.91 4.67 -8.34
N LEU A 38 4.43 4.56 -7.10
CA LEU A 38 4.12 3.28 -6.45
C LEU A 38 2.88 2.63 -7.06
N TRP A 39 1.83 3.41 -7.33
CA TRP A 39 0.62 2.97 -8.01
C TRP A 39 0.90 2.47 -9.42
N GLU A 40 1.72 3.17 -10.21
CA GLU A 40 2.12 2.73 -11.56
C GLU A 40 2.84 1.37 -11.54
N ARG A 41 3.74 1.16 -10.57
CA ARG A 41 4.41 -0.14 -10.38
C ARG A 41 3.43 -1.25 -10.00
N GLY A 42 2.48 -0.94 -9.11
CA GLY A 42 1.41 -1.87 -8.74
C GLY A 42 0.50 -2.23 -9.92
N LEU A 43 0.13 -1.23 -10.74
CA LEU A 43 -0.67 -1.41 -11.93
C LEU A 43 0.06 -2.23 -13.00
N TYR A 44 1.36 -1.96 -13.19
CA TYR A 44 2.22 -2.78 -14.04
C TYR A 44 2.10 -4.25 -13.63
N LEU A 45 2.38 -4.57 -12.37
CA LEU A 45 2.29 -5.95 -11.86
C LEU A 45 0.89 -6.55 -12.04
N ALA A 46 -0.17 -5.82 -11.65
CA ALA A 46 -1.54 -6.31 -11.74
C ALA A 46 -1.90 -6.71 -13.19
N ARG A 47 -1.52 -5.90 -14.19
CA ARG A 47 -1.78 -6.17 -15.61
C ARG A 47 -1.09 -7.43 -16.13
N PHE A 48 0.03 -7.86 -15.53
CA PHE A 48 0.69 -9.12 -15.92
C PHE A 48 -0.04 -10.35 -15.40
N PHE A 49 -0.68 -10.27 -14.23
CA PHE A 49 -1.20 -11.45 -13.53
C PHE A 49 -2.73 -11.58 -13.56
N CYS A 50 -3.47 -10.49 -13.75
CA CYS A 50 -4.92 -10.51 -13.63
C CYS A 50 -5.62 -9.38 -14.39
N ALA A 51 -6.92 -9.55 -14.66
CA ALA A 51 -7.78 -8.46 -15.05
C ALA A 51 -8.10 -7.58 -13.82
N ALA A 52 -8.06 -6.27 -14.00
CA ALA A 52 -8.31 -5.30 -12.94
C ALA A 52 -9.09 -4.08 -13.45
N THR A 53 -9.93 -3.53 -12.59
CA THR A 53 -10.62 -2.26 -12.81
C THR A 53 -9.87 -1.16 -12.06
N ILE A 54 -9.78 0.02 -12.67
CA ILE A 54 -9.05 1.16 -12.11
C ILE A 54 -10.04 2.26 -11.76
N VAL A 55 -9.99 2.74 -10.51
CA VAL A 55 -10.71 3.94 -10.05
C VAL A 55 -9.73 4.81 -9.28
N ASP A 56 -9.35 5.95 -9.85
CA ASP A 56 -8.33 6.87 -9.30
C ASP A 56 -6.99 6.18 -8.97
N ARG A 57 -6.66 6.02 -7.68
CA ARG A 57 -5.46 5.33 -7.19
C ARG A 57 -5.80 4.01 -6.51
N ILE A 58 -6.88 3.38 -6.96
CA ILE A 58 -7.34 2.06 -6.54
C ILE A 58 -7.30 1.11 -7.74
N ILE A 59 -6.71 -0.05 -7.53
CA ILE A 59 -6.72 -1.18 -8.47
C ILE A 59 -7.60 -2.25 -7.85
N GLU A 60 -8.76 -2.50 -8.44
CA GLU A 60 -9.73 -3.51 -7.99
C GLU A 60 -9.57 -4.79 -8.82
N LEU A 61 -9.33 -5.90 -8.13
CA LEU A 61 -9.14 -7.22 -8.73
C LEU A 61 -10.50 -7.91 -8.97
N ALA A 62 -10.53 -8.91 -9.83
CA ALA A 62 -11.74 -9.67 -10.14
C ALA A 62 -12.40 -10.35 -8.92
N ASN A 63 -11.63 -10.61 -7.84
CA ASN A 63 -12.15 -11.18 -6.60
C ASN A 63 -12.65 -10.10 -5.60
N GLY A 64 -12.69 -8.83 -5.98
CA GLY A 64 -13.12 -7.70 -5.16
C GLY A 64 -12.04 -7.12 -4.23
N ALA A 65 -10.87 -7.75 -4.12
CA ALA A 65 -9.75 -7.19 -3.37
C ALA A 65 -9.22 -5.92 -4.05
N LYS A 66 -8.78 -4.95 -3.23
CA LYS A 66 -8.28 -3.67 -3.71
C LYS A 66 -6.83 -3.44 -3.30
N LEU A 67 -6.00 -3.00 -4.25
CA LEU A 67 -4.75 -2.32 -3.94
C LEU A 67 -5.04 -0.81 -3.92
N ILE A 68 -4.83 -0.19 -2.77
CA ILE A 68 -5.25 1.18 -2.45
C ILE A 68 -4.00 2.00 -2.16
N PHE A 69 -3.79 3.11 -2.88
CA PHE A 69 -2.58 3.92 -2.76
C PHE A 69 -2.95 5.32 -2.26
N VAL A 70 -2.44 5.69 -1.09
CA VAL A 70 -2.95 6.82 -0.31
C VAL A 70 -1.82 7.71 0.21
N LEU A 71 -2.17 8.98 0.46
CA LEU A 71 -1.28 9.92 1.13
C LEU A 71 -1.51 9.89 2.64
N ALA A 72 -0.47 10.20 3.40
CA ALA A 72 -0.52 10.44 4.84
C ALA A 72 -1.19 11.79 5.17
N ASP A 73 -2.42 11.99 4.67
CA ASP A 73 -3.25 13.13 5.04
C ASP A 73 -4.35 12.73 6.03
N SER A 74 -4.80 13.70 6.84
CA SER A 74 -5.74 13.47 7.95
C SER A 74 -7.16 13.06 7.51
N ARG A 75 -7.48 13.11 6.21
CA ARG A 75 -8.80 12.73 5.67
C ARG A 75 -8.82 11.29 5.16
N THR A 76 -7.66 10.65 5.01
CA THR A 76 -7.54 9.28 4.48
C THR A 76 -7.89 8.16 5.47
N ILE A 77 -8.39 8.51 6.66
CA ILE A 77 -8.61 7.59 7.79
C ILE A 77 -9.91 6.77 7.65
N ALA A 78 -10.97 7.34 7.07
CA ALA A 78 -12.29 6.73 7.13
C ALA A 78 -12.54 5.76 5.96
N GLY A 79 -12.76 4.48 6.26
CA GLY A 79 -13.37 3.51 5.34
C GLY A 79 -12.46 2.44 4.74
N TYR A 80 -11.14 2.52 4.95
CA TYR A 80 -10.22 1.47 4.51
C TYR A 80 -9.95 0.45 5.62
N SER A 81 -9.89 -0.83 5.23
CA SER A 81 -9.39 -1.91 6.07
C SER A 81 -8.70 -2.97 5.22
N GLY A 82 -7.53 -3.41 5.66
CA GLY A 82 -6.66 -4.32 4.91
C GLY A 82 -5.26 -4.41 5.50
N ASN A 83 -4.39 -5.18 4.85
CA ASN A 83 -2.96 -5.12 5.16
C ASN A 83 -2.41 -3.76 4.74
N ALA A 84 -1.57 -3.15 5.56
CA ALA A 84 -1.06 -1.81 5.35
C ALA A 84 0.46 -1.79 5.23
N TYR A 85 0.97 -0.95 4.34
CA TYR A 85 2.39 -0.82 3.99
C TYR A 85 2.81 0.66 4.00
N ALA A 86 3.75 1.02 4.88
CA ALA A 86 4.38 2.34 4.92
C ALA A 86 5.82 2.21 4.42
N LEU A 87 6.09 2.69 3.20
CA LEU A 87 7.38 2.52 2.52
C LEU A 87 8.07 3.88 2.37
N ASN A 88 9.20 4.07 3.06
CA ASN A 88 10.01 5.30 3.06
C ASN A 88 9.17 6.57 3.26
N CYS A 89 8.08 6.49 4.02
CA CYS A 89 7.13 7.61 4.19
C CYS A 89 7.02 8.06 5.64
N PHE A 90 8.01 7.72 6.46
CA PHE A 90 8.04 8.07 7.87
C PHE A 90 9.45 8.37 8.37
N ASP A 91 9.52 9.29 9.32
CA ASP A 91 10.71 9.72 10.04
C ASP A 91 10.36 9.98 11.52
N GLU A 92 11.31 10.49 12.30
CA GLU A 92 11.11 10.84 13.71
C GLU A 92 10.01 11.88 13.96
N THR A 93 9.67 12.70 12.96
CA THR A 93 8.72 13.82 13.09
C THR A 93 7.28 13.37 12.88
N ASN A 94 7.05 12.36 12.04
CA ASN A 94 5.71 11.96 11.60
C ASN A 94 5.33 10.52 11.97
N PHE A 95 6.25 9.73 12.56
CA PHE A 95 6.02 8.31 12.84
C PHE A 95 4.74 8.03 13.65
N SER A 96 4.46 8.84 14.67
CA SER A 96 3.26 8.66 15.50
C SER A 96 1.97 8.81 14.68
N HIS A 97 1.97 9.74 13.72
CA HIS A 97 0.83 9.92 12.82
C HIS A 97 0.68 8.73 11.87
N VAL A 98 1.78 8.32 11.23
CA VAL A 98 1.81 7.16 10.33
C VAL A 98 1.36 5.88 11.06
N MET A 99 1.87 5.65 12.27
CA MET A 99 1.46 4.52 13.11
C MET A 99 -0.04 4.55 13.43
N SER A 100 -0.61 5.73 13.72
CA SER A 100 -2.05 5.87 13.97
C SER A 100 -2.89 5.49 12.73
N LEU A 101 -2.46 5.87 11.53
CA LEU A 101 -3.16 5.48 10.29
C LEU A 101 -3.13 3.97 10.10
N MET A 102 -1.92 3.40 10.20
CA MET A 102 -1.66 1.98 9.95
C MET A 102 -2.40 1.07 10.93
N THR A 103 -2.44 1.44 12.21
CA THR A 103 -3.21 0.71 13.23
C THR A 103 -4.72 0.83 13.00
N GLY A 104 -5.21 1.99 12.57
CA GLY A 104 -6.61 2.17 12.20
C GLY A 104 -7.06 1.23 11.08
N TRP A 105 -6.27 1.12 10.01
CA TRP A 105 -6.61 0.27 8.86
C TRP A 105 -6.49 -1.24 9.13
N THR A 106 -5.67 -1.62 10.11
CA THR A 106 -5.40 -3.04 10.43
C THR A 106 -6.24 -3.57 11.59
N ALA A 107 -7.09 -2.74 12.21
CA ALA A 107 -7.80 -3.08 13.45
C ALA A 107 -8.89 -4.16 13.32
N LEU A 108 -9.51 -4.34 12.14
CA LEU A 108 -10.72 -5.17 12.00
C LEU A 108 -10.46 -6.69 11.96
N LYS A 109 -9.30 -7.12 11.45
CA LYS A 109 -8.93 -8.55 11.29
C LYS A 109 -7.47 -8.74 11.69
N LYS A 110 -6.93 -9.94 11.49
CA LYS A 110 -5.48 -10.23 11.59
C LYS A 110 -4.69 -9.61 10.40
N HIS A 111 -4.99 -8.36 10.06
CA HIS A 111 -4.26 -7.63 9.04
C HIS A 111 -2.89 -7.21 9.56
N ARG A 112 -1.92 -7.12 8.64
CA ARG A 112 -0.54 -6.78 8.99
C ARG A 112 -0.26 -5.32 8.67
N ALA A 113 0.46 -4.65 9.56
CA ALA A 113 1.11 -3.38 9.27
C ALA A 113 2.60 -3.63 9.01
N VAL A 114 3.10 -3.16 7.87
CA VAL A 114 4.50 -3.27 7.46
C VAL A 114 5.09 -1.88 7.36
N PHE A 115 6.17 -1.65 8.09
CA PHE A 115 6.94 -0.41 8.04
C PHE A 115 8.30 -0.74 7.46
N PHE A 116 8.70 -0.02 6.42
CA PHE A 116 9.99 -0.22 5.79
C PHE A 116 10.58 1.12 5.38
N SER A 117 11.83 1.36 5.78
CA SER A 117 12.63 2.50 5.34
C SER A 117 14.03 2.02 4.99
N VAL A 118 14.62 2.57 3.94
CA VAL A 118 16.01 2.33 3.53
C VAL A 118 16.71 3.66 3.32
N ASP A 119 17.95 3.74 3.78
CA ASP A 119 18.81 4.89 3.49
C ASP A 119 19.07 4.98 1.98
N GLU A 120 19.04 6.18 1.43
CA GLU A 120 19.30 6.43 0.00
C GLU A 120 20.81 6.54 -0.36
N ASN A 121 21.70 6.10 0.55
CA ASN A 121 23.17 6.17 0.38
C ASN A 121 23.72 5.08 -0.57
#